data_AF-A0A9N9JS46-F1
#
_entry.id   AF-A0A9N9JS46-F1
#
_cell.length_a   1.000
_cell.length_b   1.000
_cell.length_c   1.000
_cell.angle_alpha   90.00
_cell.angle_beta   90.00
_cell.angle_gamma   90.00
#
_symmetry.space_group_name_H-M   'P 1'
#
loop_
_entity.id
_entity.type
_entity.pdbx_description
1 polymer ?
#
loop_
_entity_poly.entity_id
_entity_poly.type
_entity_poly.pdbx_seq_one_letter_code
_entity_poly.pdbx_strand_id
1 'polypeptide(L)'
;YAVIPNIRNNKNIERMKLITTIARLVGDDHIVNLDDPDLVIIVEIFKNICGMSVLSDYKRLKKYNIESIFEDKEQNEEPEEQNEQNEQGEQNEQSEQ
;
A
#
# COMPACT_ATOMS: atom_id res chain seq x y z
N TYR A 1 7.58 -4.90 14.94
CA TYR A 1 6.29 -4.19 14.75
C TYR A 1 6.46 -2.69 14.90
N ALA A 2 5.53 -1.89 14.39
CA ALA A 2 5.47 -0.44 14.60
C ALA A 2 4.10 -0.01 15.12
N VAL A 3 4.04 1.11 15.86
CA VAL A 3 2.78 1.73 16.29
C VAL A 3 2.63 3.07 15.56
N ILE A 4 1.53 3.26 14.84
CA ILE A 4 1.21 4.49 14.11
C ILE A 4 -0.01 5.15 14.73
N PRO A 5 0.19 6.17 15.57
CA PRO A 5 -0.92 6.93 16.12
C PRO A 5 -1.33 8.10 15.22
N ASN A 6 -2.62 8.17 14.93
CA ASN A 6 -3.29 9.27 14.23
C ASN A 6 -4.26 9.94 15.20
N ILE A 7 -3.92 11.13 15.68
CA ILE A 7 -4.75 11.87 16.65
C ILE A 7 -5.29 13.10 15.96
N ARG A 8 -6.62 13.19 15.85
CA ARG A 8 -7.34 14.27 15.17
C ARG A 8 -8.40 14.85 16.10
N ASN A 9 -8.38 16.18 16.24
CA ASN A 9 -9.34 16.92 17.06
C ASN A 9 -9.47 16.38 18.50
N ASN A 10 -8.37 15.93 19.09
CA ASN A 10 -8.26 15.50 20.47
C ASN A 10 -6.94 16.04 21.05
N LYS A 11 -7.02 16.78 22.15
CA LYS A 11 -5.85 17.34 22.87
C LYS A 11 -5.58 16.65 24.21
N ASN A 12 -6.46 15.73 24.61
CA ASN A 12 -6.39 15.03 25.89
C ASN A 12 -5.46 13.81 25.84
N ILE A 13 -5.32 13.20 24.66
CA ILE A 13 -4.44 12.06 24.43
C ILE A 13 -3.09 12.55 23.94
N GLU A 14 -2.07 12.29 24.75
CA GLU A 14 -0.68 12.53 24.37
C GLU A 14 -0.16 11.38 23.50
N ARG A 15 0.44 11.73 22.35
CA ARG A 15 0.97 10.78 21.37
C ARG A 15 1.96 9.78 22.00
N MET A 16 2.95 10.27 22.75
CA MET A 16 3.98 9.41 23.32
C MET A 16 3.41 8.48 24.38
N LYS A 17 2.52 8.99 25.24
CA LYS A 17 1.82 8.17 26.24
C LYS A 17 1.04 7.03 25.58
N LEU A 18 0.35 7.30 24.46
CA LEU A 18 -0.36 6.28 23.70
C LEU A 18 0.60 5.20 23.16
N ILE A 19 1.68 5.60 22.48
CA ILE A 19 2.68 4.68 21.91
C ILE A 19 3.27 3.79 23.00
N THR A 20 3.77 4.39 24.09
CA THR A 20 4.39 3.64 25.19
C THR A 20 3.41 2.71 25.87
N THR A 21 2.14 3.12 26.02
CA THR A 21 1.12 2.25 26.62
C THR A 21 0.88 1.02 25.76
N ILE A 22 0.74 1.19 24.45
CA ILE A 22 0.55 0.06 23.53
C ILE A 22 1.78 -0.83 23.49
N ALA A 23 2.98 -0.26 23.44
CA ALA A 23 4.20 -1.05 23.44
C ALA A 23 4.33 -1.94 24.70
N ARG A 24 3.97 -1.39 25.87
CA ARG A 24 3.91 -2.18 27.12
C ARG A 24 2.88 -3.30 27.09
N LEU A 25 1.76 -3.12 26.39
CA LEU A 25 0.73 -4.15 26.26
C LEU A 25 1.12 -5.27 25.30
N VAL A 26 1.90 -4.95 24.26
CA VAL A 26 2.43 -5.95 23.33
C VAL A 26 3.45 -6.85 24.01
N GLY A 27 4.24 -6.31 24.94
CA GLY A 27 5.25 -7.06 25.69
C GLY A 27 6.59 -7.14 24.98
N ASP A 28 7.58 -7.69 25.68
CA ASP A 28 9.00 -7.65 25.27
C ASP A 28 9.37 -8.71 24.22
N ASP A 29 8.49 -9.69 23.99
CA ASP A 29 8.70 -10.77 23.00
C ASP A 29 8.63 -10.28 21.55
N HIS A 30 8.12 -9.06 21.33
CA HIS A 30 7.99 -8.46 20.01
C HIS A 30 8.90 -7.24 19.88
N ILE A 31 9.80 -7.27 18.88
CA ILE A 31 10.78 -6.20 18.67
C ILE A 31 10.13 -5.04 17.90
N VAL A 32 10.38 -3.82 18.37
CA VAL A 32 9.97 -2.60 17.67
C VAL A 32 10.89 -2.34 16.47
N ASN A 33 10.30 -2.18 15.29
CA ASN A 33 10.99 -1.79 14.07
C ASN A 33 10.18 -0.66 13.40
N LEU A 34 10.76 0.53 13.29
CA LEU A 34 10.08 1.71 12.74
C LEU A 34 10.29 1.88 11.24
N ASP A 35 11.25 1.16 10.65
CA ASP A 35 11.56 1.25 9.22
C ASP A 35 10.82 0.16 8.44
N ASP A 36 11.01 -1.11 8.81
CA ASP A 36 10.42 -2.26 8.11
C ASP A 36 9.73 -3.25 9.06
N PRO A 37 8.56 -2.89 9.61
CA PRO A 37 7.82 -3.74 10.53
C PRO A 37 7.06 -4.87 9.83
N ASP A 38 7.11 -6.09 10.39
CA ASP A 38 6.25 -7.21 9.96
C ASP A 38 4.75 -6.92 10.20
N LEU A 39 4.46 -6.25 11.32
CA LEU A 39 3.12 -5.85 11.73
C LEU A 39 3.09 -4.38 12.12
N VAL A 40 2.04 -3.70 11.69
CA VAL A 40 1.77 -2.30 12.02
C VAL A 40 0.47 -2.20 12.81
N ILE A 41 0.54 -1.59 13.99
CA ILE A 41 -0.61 -1.27 14.82
C ILE A 41 -0.99 0.17 14.53
N ILE A 42 -2.09 0.38 13.80
CA ILE A 42 -2.63 1.72 13.57
C ILE A 42 -3.64 2.02 14.68
N VAL A 43 -3.54 3.23 15.24
CA VAL A 43 -4.45 3.72 16.27
C VAL A 43 -4.95 5.07 15.84
N GLU A 44 -6.25 5.19 15.62
CA GLU A 44 -6.90 6.42 15.19
C GLU A 44 -7.79 6.96 16.29
N ILE A 45 -7.44 8.14 16.81
CA ILE A 45 -8.22 8.89 17.77
C ILE A 45 -8.87 10.05 17.03
N PHE A 46 -10.20 10.04 16.93
CA PHE A 46 -10.97 11.15 16.38
C PHE A 46 -12.04 11.60 17.38
N LYS A 47 -11.89 12.81 17.93
CA LYS A 47 -12.71 13.31 19.05
C LYS A 47 -12.69 12.31 20.21
N ASN A 48 -13.79 11.62 20.49
CA ASN A 48 -13.97 10.64 21.56
C ASN A 48 -13.98 9.17 21.06
N ILE A 49 -13.68 8.94 19.78
CA ILE A 49 -13.64 7.60 19.18
C ILE A 49 -12.19 7.13 19.07
N CYS A 50 -11.95 5.87 19.43
CA CYS A 50 -10.70 5.16 19.22
C CYS A 50 -10.95 3.99 18.25
N GLY A 51 -10.32 4.05 17.07
CA GLY A 51 -10.22 2.94 16.13
C GLY A 51 -8.82 2.33 16.23
N MET A 52 -8.73 1.01 16.14
CA MET A 52 -7.45 0.30 16.15
C MET A 52 -7.48 -0.87 15.19
N SER A 53 -6.35 -1.12 14.52
CA SER A 53 -6.18 -2.26 13.62
C SER A 53 -4.73 -2.74 13.66
N VAL A 54 -4.54 -4.03 13.40
CA VAL A 54 -3.22 -4.66 13.26
C VAL A 54 -3.13 -5.18 11.83
N LEU A 55 -2.09 -4.73 11.12
CA LEU A 55 -1.98 -4.89 9.67
C LEU A 55 -0.64 -5.54 9.34
N SER A 56 -0.68 -6.56 8.49
CA SER A 56 0.48 -7.06 7.76
C SER A 56 0.68 -6.26 6.47
N ASP A 57 1.87 -6.33 5.88
CA ASP A 57 2.17 -5.77 4.55
C ASP A 57 1.93 -4.27 4.37
N TYR A 58 1.84 -3.50 5.46
CA TYR A 58 1.48 -2.08 5.40
C TYR A 58 2.44 -1.24 4.54
N LYS A 59 3.76 -1.52 4.63
CA LYS A 59 4.78 -0.86 3.80
C LYS A 59 4.73 -1.36 2.36
N ARG A 60 4.62 -2.68 2.16
CA ARG A 60 4.52 -3.34 0.85
C ARG A 60 3.33 -2.83 0.04
N LEU A 61 2.19 -2.62 0.68
CA LEU A 61 0.97 -2.09 0.06
C LEU A 61 0.92 -0.55 0.10
N LYS A 62 2.07 0.12 0.26
CA LYS A 62 2.19 1.59 0.24
C LYS A 62 1.15 2.30 1.08
N LYS A 63 0.96 1.83 2.32
CA LYS A 63 -0.01 2.36 3.29
C LYS A 63 -1.46 2.31 2.80
N TYR A 64 -1.77 1.38 1.89
CA TYR A 64 -3.04 1.22 1.19
C TYR A 64 -3.43 2.43 0.32
N ASN A 65 -2.46 3.24 -0.12
CA ASN A 65 -2.73 4.24 -1.14
C ASN A 65 -2.92 3.54 -2.50
N ILE A 66 -4.16 3.58 -2.99
CA ILE A 66 -4.56 2.94 -4.24
C ILE A 66 -3.75 3.46 -5.42
N GLU A 67 -3.61 4.79 -5.55
CA GLU A 67 -2.86 5.44 -6.63
C GLU A 67 -1.42 4.91 -6.67
N SER A 68 -0.73 4.96 -5.54
CA SER A 68 0.67 4.51 -5.47
C SER A 68 0.82 3.01 -5.73
N ILE A 69 -0.17 2.18 -5.40
CA ILE A 69 -0.15 0.74 -5.71
C ILE A 69 -0.25 0.51 -7.23
N PHE A 70 -1.02 1.33 -7.95
CA PHE A 70 -1.18 1.21 -9.41
C PHE A 70 0.01 1.77 -10.20
N GLU A 71 0.65 2.84 -9.73
CA GLU A 71 1.88 3.37 -10.34
C GLU A 71 2.99 2.30 -10.47
N ASP A 72 3.07 1.35 -9.53
CA ASP A 72 4.04 0.24 -9.61
C ASP A 72 3.65 -0.81 -10.66
N LYS A 73 2.36 -1.00 -10.93
CA LYS A 73 1.91 -1.99 -11.92
C LYS A 73 2.22 -1.49 -13.33
N GLU A 74 1.93 -0.22 -13.60
CA GLU A 74 2.18 0.40 -14.90
C GLU A 74 3.69 0.49 -15.23
N GLN A 75 4.57 0.49 -14.23
CA GLN A 75 6.03 0.51 -14.43
C GLN A 75 6.67 -0.89 -14.56
N ASN A 76 5.97 -1.95 -14.16
CA ASN A 76 6.48 -3.33 -14.21
C ASN A 76 5.79 -4.19 -15.29
N GLU A 77 4.84 -3.64 -16.03
CA GLU A 77 4.30 -4.25 -17.25
C GLU A 77 5.24 -3.89 -18.43
N GLU A 78 6.15 -4.80 -18.76
CA GLU A 78 6.77 -4.82 -20.09
C GLU A 78 5.63 -4.91 -21.13
N PRO A 79 5.71 -4.18 -22.26
CA PRO A 79 4.63 -4.20 -23.24
C PRO A 79 4.47 -5.60 -23.83
N GLU A 80 3.35 -6.27 -23.50
CA GLU A 80 2.91 -7.46 -24.23
C GLU A 80 2.66 -7.07 -25.69
N GLU A 81 3.56 -7.49 -26.58
CA GLU A 81 3.42 -7.35 -28.03
C GLU A 81 2.12 -8.02 -28.51
N GLN A 82 1.11 -7.23 -28.83
CA GLN A 82 -0.04 -7.67 -29.60
C GLN A 82 0.40 -7.87 -31.06
N ASN A 83 0.88 -9.09 -31.36
CA ASN A 83 1.04 -9.57 -32.73
C ASN A 83 -0.34 -9.92 -33.32
N GLU A 84 -1.06 -8.91 -33.79
CA GLU A 84 -2.14 -9.10 -34.77
C GLU A 84 -1.56 -8.95 -36.18
N GLN A 85 -1.58 -10.06 -36.91
CA GLN A 85 -1.08 -10.22 -38.27
C GLN A 85 -1.80 -9.26 -39.23
N ASN A 86 -1.07 -8.26 -39.70
CA ASN A 86 -1.37 -7.56 -40.94
C ASN A 86 -1.07 -8.49 -42.13
N GLU A 87 -2.06 -9.24 -42.59
CA GLU A 87 -2.09 -9.76 -43.95
C GLU A 87 -3.40 -9.33 -44.62
N GLN A 88 -3.36 -8.17 -45.30
CA GLN A 88 -4.00 -7.97 -46.61
C GLN A 88 -3.61 -6.61 -47.17
N GLY A 89 -2.54 -6.61 -47.96
CA GLY A 89 -2.13 -5.51 -48.80
C GLY A 89 -1.31 -6.04 -49.96
N GLU A 90 -1.93 -6.06 -51.14
CA GLU A 90 -1.30 -5.92 -52.46
C GLU A 90 -0.63 -7.17 -53.09
N GLN A 91 -1.42 -7.89 -53.89
CA GLN A 91 -0.98 -8.25 -55.24
C GLN A 91 -1.99 -7.68 -56.24
N ASN A 92 -1.62 -6.52 -56.77
CA ASN A 92 -2.18 -6.01 -58.01
C ASN A 92 -1.25 -6.49 -59.15
N GLU A 93 -1.85 -6.63 -60.34
CA GLU A 93 -1.26 -6.84 -61.66
C GLU A 93 -1.29 -8.24 -62.29
N GLN A 94 -1.75 -8.21 -63.55
CA GLN A 94 -1.73 -9.22 -64.62
C GLN A 94 -2.94 -10.18 -64.59
N SER A 95 -3.74 -10.34 -65.64
CA SER A 95 -3.66 -9.91 -67.04
C SER A 95 -4.91 -10.44 -67.75
N GLU A 96 -5.44 -9.66 -68.69
CA GLU A 96 -6.03 -10.13 -69.96
C GLU A 96 -6.92 -11.39 -69.97
N GLN A 97 -8.25 -11.21 -70.05
CA GLN A 97 -9.12 -11.59 -71.20
C GLN A 97 -10.60 -11.37 -70.87
#